data_AF-A0A4P7AK14-F1
#
_entry.id   AF-A0A4P7AK14-F1
#
_cell.length_a   1.000
_cell.length_b   1.000
_cell.length_c   1.000
_cell.angle_alpha   90.00
_cell.angle_beta   90.00
_cell.angle_gamma   90.00
#
_symmetry.space_group_name_H-M   'P 1'
#
loop_
_entity.id
_entity.type
_entity.pdbx_description
1 polymer ?
#
loop_
_entity_poly.entity_id
_entity_poly.type
_entity_poly.pdbx_seq_one_letter_code
_entity_poly.pdbx_strand_id
1 'polypeptide(L)'
;MFLNKINDKDHVWNKVGAEMIQTYGLINNIKTSHQEIYDFLHDDEFENETVDQQFEPEIINAAKAWNYIKIFVTKLRLNQDINEKNIGDCTLEEIIKVYKYLDPNLTFVSTFIDTSKDHKNLLDYYKNMCSRIFKELSVEAVLEELALWHIRLSVEKALGCFTEVFSIMIVNGLLIYKNIAPISFELRTWDIEDIIKVHHNLVDEVSNIPFTQWSNLPTFKYYLGLWIHNCESLSDASFENKNFK
;
A
#
# COMPACT_ATOMS: atom_id res chain seq x y z
N MET A 1 -10.29 -12.50 11.23
CA MET A 1 -11.68 -13.00 11.00
C MET A 1 -12.37 -12.30 9.81
N PHE A 2 -11.69 -11.38 9.13
CA PHE A 2 -12.22 -10.53 8.04
C PHE A 2 -12.30 -11.26 6.68
N LEU A 3 -11.20 -11.89 6.24
CA LEU A 3 -11.13 -12.57 4.93
C LEU A 3 -11.91 -13.89 4.81
N ASN A 4 -12.38 -14.47 5.91
CA ASN A 4 -13.26 -15.65 5.86
C ASN A 4 -14.72 -15.26 5.58
N LYS A 5 -15.05 -13.96 5.56
CA LYS A 5 -16.42 -13.45 5.37
C LYS A 5 -16.62 -12.74 4.03
N ILE A 6 -15.55 -12.42 3.31
CA ILE A 6 -15.61 -11.91 1.93
C ILE A 6 -15.46 -13.13 1.01
N ASN A 7 -16.56 -13.52 0.36
CA ASN A 7 -16.64 -14.75 -0.44
C ASN A 7 -15.78 -14.73 -1.72
N ASP A 8 -15.04 -13.66 -1.99
CA ASP A 8 -14.12 -13.59 -3.11
C ASP A 8 -12.86 -12.79 -2.71
N LYS A 9 -11.75 -13.50 -2.47
CA LYS A 9 -10.47 -12.86 -2.14
C LYS A 9 -10.00 -11.97 -3.30
N ASP A 10 -10.32 -12.33 -4.54
CA ASP A 10 -9.92 -11.56 -5.71
C ASP A 10 -10.67 -10.24 -5.82
N HIS A 11 -11.94 -10.19 -5.41
CA HIS A 11 -12.70 -8.94 -5.37
C HIS A 11 -12.05 -7.87 -4.47
N VAL A 12 -11.55 -8.26 -3.28
CA VAL A 12 -10.86 -7.31 -2.38
C VAL A 12 -9.59 -6.77 -3.01
N TRP A 13 -8.77 -7.65 -3.61
CA TRP A 13 -7.55 -7.23 -4.29
C TRP A 13 -7.85 -6.27 -5.44
N ASN A 14 -8.85 -6.57 -6.27
CA ASN A 14 -9.18 -5.77 -7.44
C ASN A 14 -9.79 -4.42 -7.04
N LYS A 15 -10.69 -4.40 -6.04
CA LYS A 15 -11.28 -3.16 -5.52
C LYS A 15 -10.23 -2.21 -4.96
N VAL A 16 -9.41 -2.70 -4.03
CA VAL A 16 -8.36 -1.89 -3.37
C VAL A 16 -7.31 -1.44 -4.39
N GLY A 17 -6.92 -2.34 -5.30
CA GLY A 17 -6.02 -2.01 -6.41
C GLY A 17 -6.58 -0.89 -7.27
N ALA A 18 -7.84 -0.99 -7.68
CA ALA A 18 -8.50 -0.01 -8.52
C ALA A 18 -8.55 1.37 -7.85
N GLU A 19 -8.87 1.45 -6.56
CA GLU A 19 -8.86 2.72 -5.81
C GLU A 19 -7.47 3.36 -5.73
N MET A 20 -6.44 2.58 -5.41
CA MET A 20 -5.08 3.10 -5.31
C MET A 20 -4.56 3.57 -6.68
N ILE A 21 -4.77 2.77 -7.72
CA ILE A 21 -4.32 3.10 -9.08
C ILE A 21 -5.09 4.30 -9.62
N GLN A 22 -6.40 4.41 -9.34
CA GLN A 22 -7.19 5.58 -9.71
C GLN A 22 -6.66 6.83 -9.01
N THR A 23 -6.39 6.75 -7.71
CA THR A 23 -5.82 7.86 -6.93
C THR A 23 -4.47 8.30 -7.49
N TYR A 24 -3.61 7.32 -7.80
CA TYR A 24 -2.32 7.59 -8.45
C TYR A 24 -2.49 8.25 -9.82
N GLY A 25 -3.45 7.79 -10.64
CA GLY A 25 -3.80 8.42 -11.91
C GLY A 25 -4.24 9.87 -11.74
N LEU A 26 -5.16 10.14 -10.81
CA LEU A 26 -5.66 11.49 -10.51
C LEU A 26 -4.52 12.45 -10.13
N ILE A 27 -3.60 12.03 -9.26
CA ILE A 27 -2.43 12.83 -8.86
C ILE A 27 -1.52 13.14 -10.07
N ASN A 28 -1.43 12.24 -11.03
CA ASN A 28 -0.65 12.41 -12.27
C ASN A 28 -1.47 13.02 -13.42
N ASN A 29 -2.68 13.53 -13.17
CA ASN A 29 -3.59 14.08 -14.18
C ASN A 29 -4.02 13.08 -15.27
N ILE A 30 -3.98 11.78 -14.98
CA ILE A 30 -4.46 10.70 -15.83
C ILE A 30 -5.93 10.44 -15.48
N LYS A 31 -6.82 10.53 -16.47
CA LYS A 31 -8.26 10.34 -16.27
C LYS A 31 -8.63 8.90 -16.52
N THR A 32 -8.99 8.19 -15.45
CA THR A 32 -9.50 6.82 -15.48
C THR A 32 -10.60 6.68 -14.46
N SER A 33 -11.67 5.94 -14.78
CA SER A 33 -12.71 5.60 -13.82
C SER A 33 -12.31 4.40 -12.96
N HIS A 34 -12.86 4.33 -11.75
CA HIS A 34 -12.68 3.17 -10.86
C HIS A 34 -13.11 1.86 -11.54
N GLN A 35 -14.23 1.87 -12.26
CA GLN A 35 -14.76 0.68 -12.92
C GLN A 35 -13.83 0.18 -14.02
N GLU A 36 -13.31 1.08 -14.86
CA GLU A 36 -12.34 0.70 -15.90
C GLU A 36 -11.10 0.03 -15.31
N ILE A 37 -10.55 0.57 -14.21
CA ILE A 37 -9.38 -0.05 -13.56
C ILE A 37 -9.75 -1.37 -12.87
N TYR A 38 -10.95 -1.45 -12.29
CA TYR A 38 -11.42 -2.68 -11.65
C TYR A 38 -11.51 -3.81 -12.69
N ASP A 39 -12.13 -3.57 -13.84
CA ASP A 39 -12.27 -4.54 -14.93
C ASP A 39 -10.89 -4.90 -15.49
N PHE A 40 -10.04 -3.90 -15.70
CA PHE A 40 -8.65 -4.05 -16.12
C PHE A 40 -7.82 -4.98 -15.21
N LEU A 41 -8.03 -4.90 -13.88
CA LEU A 41 -7.41 -5.78 -12.90
C LEU A 41 -8.09 -7.16 -12.81
N HIS A 42 -9.40 -7.22 -13.03
CA HIS A 42 -10.17 -8.46 -12.94
C HIS A 42 -9.87 -9.42 -14.10
N ASP A 43 -9.73 -8.86 -15.30
CA ASP A 43 -9.51 -9.60 -16.53
C ASP A 43 -8.01 -9.76 -16.88
N ASP A 44 -7.12 -9.34 -15.97
CA ASP A 44 -5.65 -9.35 -16.13
C ASP A 44 -5.19 -8.68 -17.45
N GLU A 45 -5.92 -7.66 -17.92
CA GLU A 45 -5.70 -7.02 -19.23
C GLU A 45 -4.34 -6.32 -19.34
N PHE A 46 -3.71 -5.98 -18.20
CA PHE A 46 -2.37 -5.37 -18.14
C PHE A 46 -1.24 -6.27 -18.65
N GLU A 47 -1.49 -7.57 -18.83
CA GLU A 47 -0.54 -8.52 -19.43
C GLU A 47 -0.63 -8.54 -20.97
N ASN A 48 -1.67 -7.94 -21.57
CA ASN A 48 -1.87 -7.96 -23.02
C ASN A 48 -1.00 -6.91 -23.73
N GLU A 49 -0.31 -7.28 -24.80
CA GLU A 49 0.54 -6.35 -25.59
C GLU A 49 -0.24 -5.20 -26.25
N THR A 50 -1.56 -5.32 -26.39
CA THR A 50 -2.42 -4.28 -26.98
C THR A 50 -2.89 -3.23 -25.98
N VAL A 51 -2.59 -3.40 -24.69
CA VAL A 51 -3.06 -2.54 -23.60
C VAL A 51 -2.54 -1.10 -23.70
N ASP A 52 -1.37 -0.91 -24.31
CA ASP A 52 -0.73 0.39 -24.51
C ASP A 52 -1.58 1.36 -25.36
N GLN A 53 -2.67 0.88 -25.96
CA GLN A 53 -3.64 1.69 -26.70
C GLN A 53 -4.81 2.18 -25.85
N GLN A 54 -5.03 1.62 -24.67
CA GLN A 54 -6.20 1.85 -23.81
C GLN A 54 -5.84 2.59 -22.52
N PHE A 55 -4.65 2.34 -21.96
CA PHE A 55 -4.21 2.93 -20.71
C PHE A 55 -2.81 3.56 -20.84
N GLU A 56 -2.59 4.62 -20.08
CA GLU A 56 -1.26 5.25 -19.97
C GLU A 56 -0.28 4.28 -19.27
N PRO A 57 1.02 4.32 -19.62
CA PRO A 57 2.04 3.42 -19.05
C PRO A 57 2.06 3.41 -17.52
N GLU A 58 1.81 4.54 -16.87
CA GLU A 58 1.76 4.68 -15.41
C GLU A 58 0.69 3.78 -14.77
N ILE A 59 -0.48 3.66 -15.40
CA ILE A 59 -1.60 2.84 -14.93
C ILE A 59 -1.28 1.35 -15.12
N ILE A 60 -0.72 1.00 -16.29
CA ILE A 60 -0.29 -0.38 -16.60
C ILE A 60 0.80 -0.84 -15.63
N ASN A 61 1.79 0.00 -15.38
CA ASN A 61 2.89 -0.25 -14.46
C ASN A 61 2.41 -0.41 -13.02
N ALA A 62 1.48 0.44 -12.58
CA ALA A 62 0.85 0.33 -11.28
C ALA A 62 0.01 -0.95 -11.13
N ALA A 63 -0.72 -1.38 -12.17
CA ALA A 63 -1.45 -2.64 -12.18
C ALA A 63 -0.51 -3.85 -12.08
N LYS A 64 0.58 -3.86 -12.84
CA LYS A 64 1.62 -4.91 -12.77
C LYS A 64 2.27 -4.98 -11.39
N ALA A 65 2.60 -3.84 -10.80
CA ALA A 65 3.16 -3.75 -9.45
C ALA A 65 2.18 -4.31 -8.40
N TRP A 66 0.90 -3.94 -8.50
CA TRP A 66 -0.14 -4.42 -7.59
C TRP A 66 -0.40 -5.93 -7.73
N ASN A 67 -0.51 -6.44 -8.95
CA ASN A 67 -0.66 -7.87 -9.21
C ASN A 67 0.54 -8.66 -8.65
N TYR A 68 1.74 -8.10 -8.78
CA TYR A 68 2.93 -8.70 -8.18
C TYR A 68 2.82 -8.85 -6.66
N ILE A 69 2.35 -7.80 -5.97
CA ILE A 69 2.10 -7.83 -4.51
C ILE A 69 1.05 -8.89 -4.18
N LYS A 70 -0.07 -8.96 -4.92
CA LYS A 70 -1.11 -9.97 -4.76
C LYS A 70 -0.53 -11.39 -4.81
N ILE A 71 0.24 -11.69 -5.86
CA ILE A 71 0.87 -13.00 -6.05
C ILE A 71 1.86 -13.30 -4.92
N PHE A 72 2.71 -12.33 -4.57
CA PHE A 72 3.72 -12.48 -3.52
C PHE A 72 3.09 -12.72 -2.14
N VAL A 73 2.14 -11.89 -1.72
CA VAL A 73 1.42 -12.02 -0.44
C VAL A 73 0.67 -13.35 -0.37
N THR A 74 0.05 -13.78 -1.48
CA THR A 74 -0.65 -15.07 -1.55
C THR A 74 0.32 -16.24 -1.36
N LYS A 75 1.48 -16.22 -2.03
CA LYS A 75 2.54 -17.23 -1.86
C LYS A 75 3.04 -17.27 -0.43
N LEU A 76 3.26 -16.11 0.20
CA LEU A 76 3.72 -16.06 1.59
C LEU A 76 2.73 -16.71 2.55
N ARG A 77 1.43 -16.47 2.39
CA ARG A 77 0.40 -17.10 3.24
C ARG A 77 0.34 -18.61 3.07
N LEU A 78 0.40 -19.09 1.82
CA LEU A 78 0.43 -20.53 1.53
C LEU A 78 1.65 -21.22 2.15
N ASN A 79 2.80 -20.55 2.18
CA ASN A 79 4.04 -21.10 2.75
C ASN A 79 4.12 -20.97 4.28
N GLN A 80 3.44 -20.00 4.89
CA GLN A 80 3.37 -19.87 6.36
C GLN A 80 2.74 -21.12 6.99
N ASP A 81 1.76 -21.71 6.31
CA ASP A 81 1.09 -22.95 6.75
C ASP A 81 2.02 -24.19 6.67
N ILE A 82 3.22 -24.06 6.07
CA ILE A 82 4.16 -25.17 5.76
C ILE A 82 5.44 -25.12 6.66
N ASN A 83 5.51 -24.24 7.66
CA ASN A 83 6.54 -24.22 8.73
C ASN A 83 8.00 -23.85 8.38
N GLU A 84 8.39 -23.48 7.16
CA GLU A 84 9.83 -23.41 6.80
C GLU A 84 10.44 -22.05 6.45
N LYS A 85 9.70 -20.93 6.40
CA LYS A 85 10.33 -19.61 6.14
C LYS A 85 9.72 -18.48 6.97
N ASN A 86 10.59 -17.81 7.73
CA ASN A 86 10.31 -16.50 8.29
C ASN A 86 10.28 -15.47 7.14
N ILE A 87 9.20 -14.69 7.04
CA ILE A 87 9.07 -13.59 6.06
C ILE A 87 10.26 -12.61 6.09
N GLY A 88 10.99 -12.53 7.21
CA GLY A 88 12.16 -11.66 7.37
C GLY A 88 13.22 -11.79 6.27
N ASP A 89 13.35 -12.97 5.65
CA ASP A 89 14.37 -13.23 4.62
C ASP A 89 13.87 -13.01 3.18
N CYS A 90 12.56 -12.84 2.99
CA CYS A 90 11.91 -13.02 1.69
C CYS A 90 11.39 -11.73 1.04
N THR A 91 11.90 -10.55 1.42
CA THR A 91 11.18 -9.29 1.13
C THR A 91 11.93 -8.25 0.30
N LEU A 92 13.27 -8.19 0.34
CA LEU A 92 13.98 -7.12 -0.36
C LEU A 92 13.88 -7.24 -1.88
N GLU A 93 14.18 -8.44 -2.43
CA GLU A 93 14.09 -8.68 -3.87
C GLU A 93 12.67 -8.48 -4.38
N GLU A 94 11.69 -8.87 -3.57
CA GLU A 94 10.27 -8.76 -3.85
C GLU A 94 9.82 -7.29 -3.89
N ILE A 95 10.23 -6.49 -2.90
CA ILE A 95 10.03 -5.03 -2.87
C ILE A 95 10.68 -4.35 -4.08
N ILE A 96 11.94 -4.68 -4.36
CA ILE A 96 12.65 -4.12 -5.51
C ILE A 96 11.87 -4.44 -6.78
N LYS A 97 11.30 -5.65 -6.89
CA LYS A 97 10.52 -6.04 -8.05
C LYS A 97 9.20 -5.27 -8.17
N VAL A 98 8.50 -4.98 -7.07
CA VAL A 98 7.37 -4.03 -7.08
C VAL A 98 7.79 -2.68 -7.65
N TYR A 99 8.91 -2.14 -7.16
CA TYR A 99 9.44 -0.86 -7.64
C TYR A 99 9.81 -0.91 -9.13
N LYS A 100 10.43 -2.01 -9.60
CA LYS A 100 10.78 -2.19 -11.03
C LYS A 100 9.57 -2.18 -11.95
N TYR A 101 8.40 -2.62 -11.47
CA TYR A 101 7.17 -2.50 -12.24
C TYR A 101 6.68 -1.05 -12.29
N LEU A 102 6.74 -0.32 -11.18
CA LEU A 102 6.34 1.10 -11.13
C LEU A 102 7.25 2.00 -11.97
N ASP A 103 8.57 1.76 -11.92
CA ASP A 103 9.59 2.53 -12.63
C ASP A 103 10.49 1.60 -13.47
N PRO A 104 10.08 1.25 -14.70
CA PRO A 104 10.87 0.41 -15.59
C PRO A 104 12.24 1.01 -15.96
N ASN A 105 12.39 2.34 -15.85
CA ASN A 105 13.64 3.04 -16.13
C ASN A 105 14.62 2.98 -14.97
N LEU A 106 14.21 2.46 -13.80
CA LEU A 106 15.06 2.24 -12.63
C LEU A 106 15.69 3.53 -12.10
N THR A 107 14.99 4.67 -12.22
CA THR A 107 15.47 6.02 -11.91
C THR A 107 16.02 6.15 -10.49
N PHE A 108 15.39 5.49 -9.54
CA PHE A 108 15.69 5.48 -8.10
C PHE A 108 16.13 4.09 -7.59
N VAL A 109 16.55 3.18 -8.48
CA VAL A 109 16.95 1.82 -8.05
C VAL A 109 18.15 1.83 -7.10
N SER A 110 19.00 2.86 -7.20
CA SER A 110 20.12 3.08 -6.28
C SER A 110 19.67 3.18 -4.83
N THR A 111 18.44 3.61 -4.55
CA THR A 111 17.88 3.67 -3.19
C THR A 111 17.90 2.30 -2.50
N PHE A 112 17.83 1.22 -3.26
CA PHE A 112 17.84 -0.16 -2.74
C PHE A 112 19.24 -0.81 -2.72
N ILE A 113 20.22 -0.24 -3.43
CA ILE A 113 21.52 -0.88 -3.71
C ILE A 113 22.67 -0.12 -3.03
N ASP A 114 22.55 1.20 -2.91
CA ASP A 114 23.60 2.02 -2.34
C ASP A 114 23.80 1.72 -0.85
N THR A 115 25.06 1.53 -0.48
CA THR A 115 25.48 1.18 0.88
C THR A 115 25.80 2.40 1.73
N SER A 116 25.62 3.61 1.18
CA SER A 116 25.75 4.84 1.93
C SER A 116 24.80 4.85 3.14
N LYS A 117 25.22 5.58 4.18
CA LYS A 117 24.66 5.48 5.53
C LYS A 117 23.17 5.82 5.60
N ASP A 118 22.70 6.68 4.69
CA ASP A 118 21.31 7.11 4.61
C ASP A 118 20.41 6.05 3.91
N HIS A 119 20.96 5.26 2.98
CA HIS A 119 20.21 4.24 2.22
C HIS A 119 20.07 2.90 2.94
N LYS A 120 21.05 2.51 3.78
CA LYS A 120 20.92 1.35 4.69
C LYS A 120 19.69 1.47 5.61
N ASN A 121 19.28 2.71 5.92
CA ASN A 121 18.18 2.95 6.84
C ASN A 121 16.82 2.51 6.29
N LEU A 122 16.54 2.63 5.00
CA LEU A 122 15.22 2.28 4.46
C LEU A 122 14.96 0.77 4.58
N LEU A 123 15.93 -0.03 4.18
CA LEU A 123 15.80 -1.49 4.15
C LEU A 123 15.79 -2.07 5.56
N ASP A 124 16.68 -1.61 6.42
CA ASP A 124 16.71 -2.03 7.82
C ASP A 124 15.42 -1.62 8.52
N TYR A 125 14.90 -0.43 8.22
CA TYR A 125 13.64 0.02 8.79
C TYR A 125 12.45 -0.79 8.27
N TYR A 126 12.37 -1.11 6.97
CA TYR A 126 11.35 -2.01 6.43
C TYR A 126 11.42 -3.40 7.08
N LYS A 127 12.60 -4.01 7.18
CA LYS A 127 12.78 -5.32 7.83
C LYS A 127 12.34 -5.29 9.28
N ASN A 128 12.75 -4.25 10.01
CA ASN A 128 12.36 -4.04 11.39
C ASN A 128 10.85 -3.84 11.52
N MET A 129 10.22 -3.03 10.66
CA MET A 129 8.77 -2.85 10.60
C MET A 129 8.06 -4.18 10.36
N CYS A 130 8.45 -4.94 9.32
CA CYS A 130 7.92 -6.28 9.07
C CYS A 130 8.06 -7.17 10.31
N SER A 131 9.25 -7.23 10.92
CA SER A 131 9.47 -8.04 12.13
C SER A 131 8.55 -7.66 13.30
N ARG A 132 8.15 -6.38 13.40
CA ARG A 132 7.23 -5.89 14.43
C ARG A 132 5.79 -6.26 14.07
N ILE A 133 5.37 -5.98 12.84
CA ILE A 133 4.03 -6.29 12.34
C ILE A 133 3.74 -7.78 12.44
N PHE A 134 4.70 -8.67 12.22
CA PHE A 134 4.48 -10.12 12.32
C PHE A 134 4.39 -10.65 13.75
N LYS A 135 4.71 -9.86 14.77
CA LYS A 135 4.41 -10.21 16.17
C LYS A 135 2.89 -10.10 16.42
N GLU A 136 2.46 -10.65 17.54
CA GLU A 136 1.08 -10.51 18.03
C GLU A 136 0.84 -9.07 18.54
N LEU A 137 0.69 -8.15 17.59
CA LEU A 137 0.30 -6.76 17.82
C LEU A 137 -1.21 -6.59 17.66
N SER A 138 -1.78 -5.59 18.33
CA SER A 138 -3.16 -5.14 18.06
C SER A 138 -3.27 -4.53 16.66
N VAL A 139 -4.49 -4.41 16.14
CA VAL A 139 -4.74 -3.82 14.81
C VAL A 139 -4.22 -2.39 14.75
N GLU A 140 -4.47 -1.60 15.80
CA GLU A 140 -4.04 -0.21 15.94
C GLU A 140 -2.51 -0.11 15.96
N ALA A 141 -1.82 -1.00 16.68
CA ALA A 141 -0.36 -1.03 16.71
C ALA A 141 0.24 -1.41 15.35
N VAL A 142 -0.41 -2.29 14.58
CA VAL A 142 0.01 -2.59 13.19
C VAL A 142 -0.19 -1.36 12.30
N LEU A 143 -1.33 -0.68 12.40
CA LEU A 143 -1.61 0.53 11.62
C LEU A 143 -0.66 1.67 11.96
N GLU A 144 -0.33 1.87 13.24
CA GLU A 144 0.64 2.86 13.69
C GLU A 144 2.04 2.62 13.08
N GLU A 145 2.51 1.37 13.10
CA GLU A 145 3.80 1.00 12.51
C GLU A 145 3.85 1.22 11.00
N LEU A 146 2.76 0.87 10.30
CA LEU A 146 2.63 1.10 8.86
C LEU A 146 2.55 2.60 8.52
N ALA A 147 1.85 3.39 9.32
CA ALA A 147 1.73 4.83 9.15
C ALA A 147 3.09 5.52 9.38
N LEU A 148 3.82 5.15 10.43
CA LEU A 148 5.19 5.65 10.67
C LEU A 148 6.12 5.34 9.49
N TRP A 149 6.00 4.15 8.90
CA TRP A 149 6.79 3.77 7.74
C TRP A 149 6.46 4.55 6.49
N HIS A 150 5.18 4.71 6.19
CA HIS A 150 4.71 5.51 5.09
C HIS A 150 5.14 6.98 5.21
N ILE A 151 4.95 7.60 6.38
CA ILE A 151 5.37 8.99 6.63
C ILE A 151 6.89 9.14 6.52
N ARG A 152 7.65 8.19 7.05
CA ARG A 152 9.11 8.23 6.93
C ARG A 152 9.57 8.22 5.48
N LEU A 153 8.99 7.33 4.67
CA LEU A 153 9.27 7.28 3.24
C LEU A 153 8.94 8.59 2.54
N SER A 154 7.81 9.20 2.90
CA SER A 154 7.31 10.45 2.34
C SER A 154 8.24 11.63 2.65
N VAL A 155 8.74 11.72 3.88
CA VAL A 155 9.73 12.73 4.32
C VAL A 155 11.04 12.55 3.56
N GLU A 156 11.53 11.32 3.45
CA GLU A 156 12.78 11.01 2.76
C GLU A 156 12.67 11.10 1.23
N LYS A 157 11.44 11.12 0.67
CA LYS A 157 11.15 11.04 -0.77
C LYS A 157 11.96 9.95 -1.46
N ALA A 158 12.08 8.79 -0.82
CA ALA A 158 13.09 7.79 -1.14
C ALA A 158 13.03 7.28 -2.60
N LEU A 159 11.86 7.33 -3.24
CA LEU A 159 11.61 6.91 -4.62
C LEU A 159 11.03 8.04 -5.48
N GLY A 160 11.28 9.30 -5.11
CA GLY A 160 10.77 10.46 -5.85
C GLY A 160 9.24 10.44 -5.97
N CYS A 161 8.74 10.58 -7.20
CA CYS A 161 7.31 10.56 -7.51
C CYS A 161 6.62 9.22 -7.23
N PHE A 162 7.37 8.12 -7.13
CA PHE A 162 6.80 6.79 -6.87
C PHE A 162 6.62 6.50 -5.38
N THR A 163 7.18 7.33 -4.48
CA THR A 163 7.24 7.07 -3.03
C THR A 163 5.85 6.78 -2.43
N GLU A 164 4.86 7.62 -2.75
CA GLU A 164 3.52 7.53 -2.18
C GLU A 164 2.78 6.27 -2.67
N VAL A 165 2.71 6.06 -3.99
CA VAL A 165 2.04 4.89 -4.57
C VAL A 165 2.73 3.59 -4.17
N PHE A 166 4.06 3.56 -4.15
CA PHE A 166 4.83 2.41 -3.73
C PHE A 166 4.53 2.05 -2.27
N SER A 167 4.60 3.04 -1.38
CA SER A 167 4.40 2.79 0.06
C SER A 167 2.97 2.35 0.36
N ILE A 168 1.95 3.00 -0.20
CA ILE A 168 0.56 2.63 0.07
C ILE A 168 0.22 1.23 -0.45
N MET A 169 0.79 0.82 -1.60
CA MET A 169 0.64 -0.54 -2.13
C MET A 169 1.22 -1.59 -1.19
N ILE A 170 2.41 -1.34 -0.64
CA ILE A 170 3.05 -2.24 0.32
C ILE A 170 2.26 -2.30 1.63
N VAL A 171 1.80 -1.15 2.15
CA VAL A 171 0.95 -1.07 3.35
C VAL A 171 -0.30 -1.93 3.17
N ASN A 172 -1.04 -1.75 2.07
CA ASN A 172 -2.25 -2.51 1.81
C ASN A 172 -2.00 -4.01 1.63
N GLY A 173 -0.91 -4.39 0.94
CA GLY A 173 -0.50 -5.79 0.85
C GLY A 173 -0.25 -6.43 2.22
N LEU A 174 0.41 -5.72 3.13
CA LEU A 174 0.70 -6.19 4.50
C LEU A 174 -0.56 -6.26 5.38
N LEU A 175 -1.49 -5.32 5.24
CA LEU A 175 -2.79 -5.37 5.93
C LEU A 175 -3.59 -6.61 5.52
N ILE A 176 -3.71 -6.85 4.20
CA ILE A 176 -4.39 -8.03 3.66
C ILE A 176 -3.70 -9.32 4.14
N TYR A 177 -2.37 -9.34 4.16
CA TYR A 177 -1.61 -10.47 4.72
C TYR A 177 -2.00 -10.74 6.18
N LYS A 178 -2.02 -9.69 7.02
CA LYS A 178 -2.38 -9.76 8.45
C LYS A 178 -3.87 -9.95 8.72
N ASN A 179 -4.69 -10.09 7.66
CA ASN A 179 -6.15 -10.22 7.78
C ASN A 179 -6.79 -9.01 8.46
N ILE A 180 -6.20 -7.83 8.26
CA ILE A 180 -6.71 -6.52 8.63
C ILE A 180 -7.32 -5.91 7.37
N ALA A 181 -8.42 -5.17 7.53
CA ALA A 181 -9.03 -4.47 6.40
C ALA A 181 -8.00 -3.52 5.76
N PRO A 182 -7.88 -3.50 4.43
CA PRO A 182 -7.02 -2.54 3.73
C PRO A 182 -7.50 -1.11 3.99
N ILE A 183 -6.62 -0.16 3.76
CA ILE A 183 -6.97 1.26 3.74
C ILE A 183 -7.57 1.56 2.37
N SER A 184 -8.83 1.97 2.37
CA SER A 184 -9.54 2.45 1.21
C SER A 184 -9.96 3.88 1.46
N PHE A 185 -9.63 4.76 0.52
CA PHE A 185 -10.05 6.15 0.53
C PHE A 185 -11.22 6.30 -0.45
N GLU A 186 -12.32 5.58 -0.20
CA GLU A 186 -13.52 5.75 -1.00
C GLU A 186 -13.93 7.23 -1.01
N LEU A 187 -14.12 7.80 -2.21
CA LEU A 187 -14.51 9.19 -2.46
C LEU A 187 -15.79 9.64 -1.74
N ARG A 188 -16.51 8.73 -1.08
CA ARG A 188 -17.84 8.98 -0.48
C ARG A 188 -17.80 9.35 1.00
N THR A 189 -16.75 9.01 1.74
CA THR A 189 -16.69 9.22 3.20
C THR A 189 -15.80 10.39 3.59
N TRP A 190 -14.74 10.67 2.82
CA TRP A 190 -13.81 11.75 3.04
C TRP A 190 -13.39 12.35 1.70
N ASP A 191 -13.20 13.67 1.65
CA ASP A 191 -12.56 14.28 0.49
C ASP A 191 -11.10 13.80 0.44
N ILE A 192 -10.72 13.12 -0.63
CA ILE A 192 -9.35 12.65 -0.81
C ILE A 192 -8.36 13.81 -0.74
N GLU A 193 -8.79 15.01 -1.13
CA GLU A 193 -8.03 16.25 -1.01
C GLU A 193 -7.71 16.58 0.46
N ASP A 194 -8.65 16.35 1.39
CA ASP A 194 -8.44 16.59 2.82
C ASP A 194 -7.42 15.61 3.40
N ILE A 195 -7.48 14.33 3.02
CA ILE A 195 -6.51 13.33 3.48
C ILE A 195 -5.11 13.65 2.96
N ILE A 196 -4.99 14.01 1.68
CA ILE A 196 -3.74 14.44 1.06
C ILE A 196 -3.19 15.68 1.77
N LYS A 197 -4.05 16.63 2.13
CA LYS A 197 -3.67 17.83 2.87
C LYS A 197 -3.15 17.52 4.27
N VAL A 198 -3.83 16.62 5.00
CA VAL A 198 -3.39 16.17 6.34
C VAL A 198 -2.04 15.45 6.23
N HIS A 199 -1.88 14.59 5.23
CA HIS A 199 -0.61 13.92 4.94
C HIS A 199 0.53 14.92 4.72
N HIS A 200 0.36 15.87 3.80
CA HIS A 200 1.38 16.88 3.51
C HIS A 200 1.72 17.74 4.73
N ASN A 201 0.71 18.18 5.50
CA ASN A 201 0.94 18.93 6.73
C ASN A 201 1.76 18.12 7.75
N LEU A 202 1.45 16.83 7.88
CA LEU A 202 2.17 15.94 8.77
C LEU A 202 3.63 15.76 8.30
N VAL A 203 3.85 15.49 7.01
CA VAL A 203 5.19 15.37 6.41
C VAL A 203 6.03 16.63 6.66
N ASP A 204 5.45 17.81 6.44
CA ASP A 204 6.12 19.10 6.68
C ASP A 204 6.45 19.30 8.17
N GLU A 205 5.52 18.97 9.07
CA GLU A 205 5.71 19.07 10.52
C GLU A 205 6.84 18.16 11.00
N VAL A 206 6.80 16.87 10.60
CA VAL A 206 7.76 15.87 11.10
C VAL A 206 9.15 15.99 10.51
N SER A 207 9.31 16.69 9.38
CA SER A 207 10.61 16.88 8.70
C SER A 207 11.67 17.54 9.59
N ASN A 208 11.26 18.25 10.65
CA ASN A 208 12.14 18.93 11.60
C ASN A 208 12.12 18.31 13.01
N ILE A 209 11.46 17.16 13.17
CA ILE A 209 11.23 16.51 14.47
C ILE A 209 11.95 15.15 14.48
N PRO A 210 12.62 14.76 15.58
CA PRO A 210 13.21 13.42 15.68
C PRO A 210 12.16 12.32 15.52
N PHE A 211 12.47 11.29 14.73
CA PHE A 211 11.58 10.16 14.44
C PHE A 211 10.92 9.54 15.69
N THR A 212 11.65 9.47 16.80
CA THR A 212 11.18 8.94 18.09
C THR A 212 10.02 9.73 18.72
N GLN A 213 9.72 10.93 18.23
CA GLN A 213 8.68 11.79 18.75
C GLN A 213 7.42 11.82 17.86
N TRP A 214 7.48 11.28 16.64
CA TRP A 214 6.41 11.44 15.65
C TRP A 214 5.07 10.87 16.12
N SER A 215 5.06 9.68 16.73
CA SER A 215 3.83 9.05 17.23
C SER A 215 3.12 9.82 18.35
N ASN A 216 3.82 10.75 19.00
CA ASN A 216 3.26 11.58 20.06
C ASN A 216 2.57 12.84 19.52
N LEU A 217 2.81 13.22 18.27
CA LEU A 217 2.26 14.44 17.67
C LEU A 217 0.73 14.35 17.51
N PRO A 218 -0.02 15.40 17.85
CA PRO A 218 -1.47 15.43 17.62
C PRO A 218 -1.84 15.21 16.15
N THR A 219 -1.10 15.80 15.22
CA THR A 219 -1.31 15.64 13.77
C THR A 219 -1.12 14.19 13.33
N PHE A 220 -0.10 13.50 13.86
CA PHE A 220 0.11 12.08 13.58
C PHE A 220 -1.04 11.23 14.11
N LYS A 221 -1.49 11.47 15.36
CA LYS A 221 -2.61 10.75 15.95
C LYS A 221 -3.91 10.95 15.17
N TYR A 222 -4.14 12.16 14.68
CA TYR A 222 -5.27 12.45 13.80
C TYR A 222 -5.16 11.68 12.48
N TYR A 223 -4.00 11.72 11.82
CA TYR A 223 -3.74 10.97 10.60
C TYR A 223 -3.94 9.45 10.78
N LEU A 224 -3.42 8.88 11.86
CA LEU A 224 -3.64 7.48 12.23
C LEU A 224 -5.13 7.18 12.46
N GLY A 225 -5.87 8.10 13.08
CA GLY A 225 -7.32 8.01 13.24
C GLY A 225 -8.06 7.89 11.90
N LEU A 226 -7.60 8.60 10.85
CA LEU A 226 -8.15 8.46 9.50
C LEU A 226 -7.89 7.06 8.94
N TRP A 227 -6.70 6.50 9.14
CA TRP A 227 -6.38 5.14 8.69
C TRP A 227 -7.27 4.09 9.37
N ILE A 228 -7.41 4.18 10.70
CA ILE A 228 -8.27 3.28 11.49
C ILE A 228 -9.71 3.34 10.98
N HIS A 229 -10.26 4.56 10.85
CA HIS A 229 -11.62 4.77 10.38
C HIS A 229 -11.86 4.18 8.98
N ASN A 230 -10.93 4.37 8.05
CA ASN A 230 -11.05 3.81 6.70
C ASN A 230 -11.01 2.27 6.70
N CYS A 231 -10.16 1.65 7.50
CA CYS A 231 -10.14 0.20 7.69
C CYS A 231 -11.45 -0.33 8.31
N GLU A 232 -11.99 0.35 9.31
CA GLU A 232 -13.26 -0.02 9.95
C GLU A 232 -14.45 0.10 8.99
N SER A 233 -14.52 1.18 8.21
CA SER A 233 -15.62 1.41 7.27
C SER A 233 -15.74 0.32 6.19
N LEU A 234 -14.61 -0.19 5.68
CA LEU A 234 -14.60 -1.33 4.76
C LEU A 234 -15.05 -2.63 5.43
N SER A 235 -14.75 -2.78 6.72
CA SER A 235 -15.22 -3.91 7.53
C SER A 235 -16.73 -3.89 7.64
N ASP A 236 -17.33 -2.72 7.85
CA ASP A 236 -18.79 -2.59 7.98
C ASP A 236 -19.52 -2.66 6.63
N ALA A 237 -18.98 -2.06 5.55
CA ALA A 237 -19.58 -2.14 4.22
C ALA A 237 -19.65 -3.58 3.68
N SER A 238 -18.69 -4.43 4.07
CA SER A 238 -18.71 -5.87 3.76
C SER A 238 -19.85 -6.64 4.46
N PHE A 239 -20.52 -6.04 5.47
CA PHE A 239 -21.71 -6.59 6.12
C PHE A 239 -23.04 -6.14 5.50
N GLU A 240 -23.11 -4.97 4.84
CA GLU A 240 -24.37 -4.46 4.27
C GLU A 240 -24.76 -5.13 2.94
N ASN A 241 -23.82 -5.73 2.21
CA ASN A 241 -24.11 -6.51 0.99
C ASN A 241 -24.76 -7.88 1.23
N LYS A 242 -25.25 -8.17 2.45
CA LYS A 242 -26.06 -9.36 2.77
C LYS A 242 -27.57 -9.16 2.66
N ASN A 243 -28.04 -7.99 2.23
CA ASN A 243 -29.47 -7.66 2.11
C ASN A 243 -29.95 -7.37 0.68
N PHE A 244 -29.30 -7.93 -0.34
CA PHE A 244 -29.95 -8.08 -1.65
C PHE A 244 -30.49 -9.52 -1.76
N LYS A 245 -31.83 -9.58 -1.80
CA LYS A 245 -32.67 -10.78 -1.89
C LYS A 245 -32.45 -11.57 -3.17
#